data_AF-A0ABC8UWA5-F1
#
_entry.id   AF-A0ABC8UWA5-F1
#
_cell.length_a   1.000
_cell.length_b   1.000
_cell.length_c   1.000
_cell.angle_alpha   90.00
_cell.angle_beta   90.00
_cell.angle_gamma   90.00
#
_symmetry.space_group_name_H-M   'P 1'
#
loop_
_entity.id
_entity.type
_entity.pdbx_description
1 polymer ?
#
loop_
_entity_poly.entity_id
_entity_poly.type
_entity_poly.pdbx_seq_one_letter_code
_entity_poly.pdbx_strand_id
1 'polypeptide(L)' 'MAELGRLLMYEAARDCLPTISGEIQSPMAITSVEFIDSREPVAIVPILRAGLALAEHASSILPATKTYHLGISRDEETL' A
#
# COMPACT_ATOMS: atom_id res chain seq x y z
N MET A 1 15.89 -0.08 -6.09
CA MET A 1 14.66 0.73 -6.19
C MET A 1 13.55 0.16 -5.31
N ALA A 2 13.42 -1.16 -5.19
CA ALA A 2 12.40 -1.78 -4.36
C ALA A 2 12.37 -1.29 -2.90
N GLU A 3 13.52 -1.15 -2.22
CA GLU A 3 13.55 -0.62 -0.83
C GLU A 3 13.13 0.85 -0.73
N LEU A 4 13.51 1.67 -1.71
CA LEU A 4 13.02 3.05 -1.78
C LEU A 4 11.51 3.07 -1.98
N GLY A 5 10.98 2.24 -2.88
CA GLY A 5 9.54 2.09 -3.08
C GLY A 5 8.81 1.65 -1.81
N ARG A 6 9.39 0.71 -1.06
CA ARG A 6 8.88 0.25 0.23
C ARG A 6 8.77 1.41 1.25
N LEU A 7 9.82 2.22 1.39
CA LEU A 7 9.81 3.38 2.29
C LEU A 7 8.80 4.43 1.86
N LEU A 8 8.72 4.74 0.56
CA LEU A 8 7.75 5.69 0.01
C LEU A 8 6.31 5.23 0.21
N MET A 9 6.03 3.94 0.01
CA MET A 9 4.71 3.38 0.24
C MET A 9 4.34 3.35 1.73
N TYR A 10 5.29 3.08 2.61
CA TYR A 10 5.07 3.20 4.07
C TYR A 10 4.66 4.62 4.46
N GLU A 11 5.39 5.64 3.99
CA GLU A 11 5.05 7.02 4.30
C GLU A 11 3.72 7.46 3.65
N ALA A 12 3.46 7.05 2.41
CA ALA A 12 2.22 7.38 1.72
C ALA A 12 0.98 6.72 2.37
N ALA A 13 1.13 5.54 2.95
CA ALA A 13 0.05 4.79 3.58
C ALA A 13 -0.24 5.20 5.04
N ARG A 14 0.66 5.95 5.67
CA ARG A 14 0.65 6.26 7.12
C ARG A 14 -0.71 6.71 7.65
N ASP A 15 -1.37 7.63 6.95
CA ASP A 15 -2.57 8.32 7.44
C ASP A 15 -3.83 8.05 6.57
N CYS A 16 -3.73 7.16 5.57
CA CYS A 16 -4.82 6.95 4.60
C CYS A 16 -5.46 5.56 4.66
N LEU A 17 -5.00 4.68 5.56
CA LEU A 17 -5.55 3.34 5.71
C LEU A 17 -6.81 3.36 6.60
N PRO A 18 -7.95 2.81 6.13
CA PRO A 18 -9.16 2.73 6.93
C PRO A 18 -8.95 1.78 8.12
N THR A 19 -9.47 2.17 9.29
CA THR A 19 -9.45 1.35 10.50
C THR A 19 -10.85 0.93 10.92
N ILE A 20 -10.93 -0.21 11.61
CA ILE A 20 -12.13 -0.70 12.27
C ILE A 20 -11.82 -1.01 13.74
N SER A 21 -12.74 -0.68 14.63
CA SER A 21 -12.64 -1.02 16.05
C SER A 21 -12.99 -2.50 16.28
N GLY A 22 -12.30 -3.13 17.22
CA GLY A 22 -12.62 -4.47 17.69
C GLY A 22 -12.06 -4.73 19.08
N GLU A 23 -12.25 -5.95 19.58
CA GLU A 23 -11.73 -6.39 20.86
C GLU A 23 -10.84 -7.62 20.69
N ILE A 24 -9.75 -7.68 21.47
CA ILE A 24 -8.88 -8.85 21.54
C ILE A 24 -8.68 -9.29 22.99
N GLN A 25 -8.49 -10.60 23.18
CA GLN A 25 -7.98 -11.15 24.43
C GLN A 25 -6.46 -11.02 24.45
N SER A 26 -5.93 -10.08 25.22
CA SER A 26 -4.50 -10.04 25.54
C SER A 26 -4.18 -11.06 26.65
N PRO A 27 -2.88 -11.37 26.91
CA PRO A 27 -2.50 -12.21 28.04
C PRO A 27 -2.98 -11.69 29.41
N MET A 28 -3.31 -10.40 29.54
CA MET A 28 -3.71 -9.78 30.80
C MET A 28 -5.23 -9.55 30.91
N ALA A 29 -5.90 -9.15 29.83
CA ALA A 29 -7.35 -8.87 29.81
C ALA A 29 -7.88 -8.67 28.36
N ILE A 30 -9.20 -8.58 28.22
CA ILE A 30 -9.84 -8.08 26.99
C ILE A 30 -9.55 -6.58 26.85
N THR A 31 -9.16 -6.15 25.65
CA THR A 31 -8.92 -4.74 25.34
C THR A 31 -9.48 -4.37 23.98
N SER A 32 -9.94 -3.13 23.85
CA SER A 32 -10.33 -2.54 22.56
C SER A 32 -9.07 -2.16 21.77
N VAL A 33 -9.10 -2.40 20.46
CA VAL A 33 -8.01 -2.09 19.52
C VAL A 33 -8.58 -1.61 18.19
N GLU A 34 -7.73 -1.00 17.38
CA GLU A 34 -8.02 -0.71 15.98
C GLU A 34 -7.26 -1.67 15.07
N PHE A 35 -7.96 -2.17 14.05
CA PHE A 35 -7.40 -2.97 12.98
C PHE A 35 -7.46 -2.21 11.67
N ILE A 36 -6.49 -2.40 10.79
CA ILE A 36 -6.61 -1.94 9.40
C ILE A 36 -7.69 -2.78 8.71
N ASP A 37 -8.63 -2.14 8.02
CA ASP A 37 -9.69 -2.84 7.30
C ASP A 37 -9.15 -3.52 6.04
N SER A 38 -8.91 -4.83 6.12
CA SER A 38 -8.43 -5.63 5.00
C SER A 38 -9.47 -5.88 3.91
N ARG A 39 -10.75 -5.54 4.14
CA ARG A 39 -11.83 -5.66 3.15
C ARG A 39 -11.75 -4.58 2.07
N GLU A 40 -11.04 -3.50 2.36
CA GLU A 40 -10.79 -2.38 1.44
C GLU A 40 -9.32 -2.39 0.97
N PRO A 41 -8.99 -3.19 -0.06
CA PRO A 41 -7.61 -3.31 -0.52
C PRO A 41 -7.12 -2.04 -1.21
N VAL A 42 -5.86 -1.68 -0.97
CA VAL A 42 -5.22 -0.54 -1.62
C VAL A 42 -4.95 -0.86 -3.09
N ALA A 43 -5.41 0.02 -3.99
CA ALA A 43 -5.13 -0.09 -5.41
C ALA A 43 -3.74 0.46 -5.73
N ILE A 44 -2.89 -0.36 -6.35
CA ILE A 44 -1.54 0.01 -6.77
C ILE A 44 -1.52 0.02 -8.29
N VAL A 45 -1.18 1.15 -8.88
CA VAL A 45 -1.17 1.35 -10.34
C VAL A 45 0.21 1.86 -10.80
N PRO A 46 1.23 1.00 -10.92
CA PRO A 46 2.50 1.38 -11.52
C PRO A 46 2.34 1.87 -12.96
N ILE A 47 2.99 3.00 -13.25
CA ILE A 47 3.22 3.45 -14.63
C ILE A 47 4.38 2.66 -15.22
N LEU A 48 4.11 1.92 -16.30
CA LEU A 48 5.10 1.08 -16.93
C LEU A 48 6.14 1.92 -17.71
N ARG A 49 7.40 1.51 -17.76
CA ARG A 49 7.99 0.31 -17.11
C ARG A 49 8.57 0.59 -15.73
N ALA A 50 9.06 1.82 -15.51
CA ALA A 50 9.84 2.17 -14.33
C ALA A 50 9.08 2.01 -13.00
N GLY A 51 7.76 2.22 -13.00
CA GLY A 51 6.92 2.09 -11.81
C GLY A 51 6.89 0.68 -11.21
N LEU A 52 7.18 -0.36 -12.01
CA LEU A 52 7.18 -1.74 -11.52
C LEU A 52 8.29 -1.97 -10.47
N ALA A 53 9.46 -1.37 -10.66
CA ALA A 53 10.60 -1.49 -9.75
C ALA A 53 10.37 -0.79 -8.39
N LEU A 54 9.40 0.14 -8.33
CA LEU A 54 8.99 0.77 -7.07
C LEU A 54 7.90 -0.06 -6.36
N ALA A 55 6.99 -0.68 -7.12
CA ALA A 55 5.87 -1.46 -6.57
C ALA A 55 6.27 -2.87 -6.09
N GLU A 56 7.48 -3.35 -6.39
CA GLU A 56 7.96 -4.72 -6.13
C GLU A 56 7.77 -5.21 -4.67
N HIS A 57 7.87 -4.31 -3.68
CA HIS A 57 7.73 -4.66 -2.26
C HIS A 57 6.45 -4.13 -1.61
N ALA A 58 5.46 -3.73 -2.39
CA ALA A 58 4.24 -3.13 -1.84
C ALA A 58 3.48 -4.05 -0.86
N SER A 59 3.40 -5.35 -1.17
CA SER A 59 2.74 -6.36 -0.33
C SER A 59 3.45 -6.63 0.99
N SER A 60 4.71 -6.19 1.16
CA SER A 60 5.43 -6.30 2.43
C SER A 60 5.02 -5.27 3.47
N ILE A 61 4.33 -4.20 3.04
CA ILE A 61 3.90 -3.09 3.90
C ILE A 61 2.38 -3.00 3.96
N LEU A 62 1.70 -3.21 2.83
CA LEU A 62 0.25 -3.04 2.72
C LEU A 62 -0.46 -4.37 3.00
N PRO A 63 -1.47 -4.38 3.90
CA PRO A 63 -2.11 -5.62 4.37
C PRO A 63 -2.95 -6.30 3.30
N ALA A 64 -3.58 -5.53 2.40
CA ALA A 64 -4.34 -6.03 1.27
C ALA A 64 -4.14 -5.09 0.08
N THR A 65 -3.80 -5.64 -1.09
CA THR A 65 -3.52 -4.85 -2.29
C THR A 65 -4.20 -5.44 -3.53
N LYS A 66 -4.53 -4.56 -4.47
CA LYS A 66 -4.93 -4.92 -5.84
C LYS A 66 -4.02 -4.20 -6.82
N THR A 67 -3.28 -4.94 -7.62
CA THR A 67 -2.34 -4.36 -8.59
C THR A 67 -2.98 -4.27 -9.97
N TYR A 68 -2.95 -3.06 -10.53
CA TYR A 68 -3.31 -2.76 -11.92
C TYR A 68 -2.07 -2.24 -12.64
N HIS A 69 -2.05 -2.27 -13.97
CA HIS A 69 -0.88 -1.81 -14.74
C HIS A 69 -1.32 -0.75 -15.75
N LEU A 70 -0.64 0.40 -15.76
CA LEU A 70 -0.89 1.47 -16.72
C LEU A 70 0.33 1.67 -17.61
N GLY A 71 0.18 1.42 -18.91
CA GLY A 71 1.18 1.75 -19.91
C GLY A 71 0.94 3.14 -20.48
N ILE A 72 1.88 4.06 -20.28
CA ILE A 72 1.89 5.37 -20.92
C ILE A 72 3.32 5.69 -21.36
N SER A 73 3.44 6.37 -22.49
CA SER A 73 4.72 6.91 -22.97
C SER A 73 4.62 8.42 -23.00
N ARG A 74 5.71 9.09 -22.62
CA ARG A 74 5.84 10.52 -22.84
C ARG A 74 6.15 10.75 -24.33
N ASP A 75 5.55 11.76 -24.92
CA ASP A 75 5.95 12.29 -26.22
C ASP A 75 7.16 13.20 -26.01
N GLU A 76 8.30 12.84 -26.58
CA GLU A 76 9.58 13.53 -26.36
C GLU A 76 9.66 14.90 -27.02
N GLU A 77 8.77 15.23 -27.96
CA GLU A 77 8.75 16.53 -28.64
C GLU A 77 7.88 17.55 -27.92
N THR A 78 6.84 17.10 -27.21
CA THR A 78 5.87 17.98 -26.55
C THR A 78 6.03 18.04 -25.03
N LEU A 79 6.66 17.03 -24.40
CA LEU A 79 6.84 16.93 -22.93
C LEU A 79 8.15 16.23 -22.51
#